data_AF-A0A0F9SAS6-F1
#
_entry.id   AF-A0A0F9SAS6-F1
#
_cell.length_a   1.000
_cell.length_b   1.000
_cell.length_c   1.000
_cell.angle_alpha   90.00
_cell.angle_beta   90.00
_cell.angle_gamma   90.00
#
_symmetry.space_group_name_H-M   'P 1'
#
loop_
_entity.id
_entity.type
_entity.pdbx_description
1 polymer ?
#
loop_
_entity_poly.entity_id
_entity_poly.type
_entity_poly.pdbx_seq_one_letter_code
_entity_poly.pdbx_strand_id
1 'polypeptide(L)'
;MRKFKGGATRDTEEGKYDYEGFLSPLVIERYAAYMHKHRKQADGKLRDSDNWQKGIPIIVYMKSKWRHFFETWRLHRKEIAKIEIVSEEDSKRIEESLCAELFNTMGMLHEILTGKDK
;
A
#
# COMPACT_ATOMS: atom_id res chain seq x y z
N MET A 1 -8.92 -22.34 -24.40
CA MET A 1 -9.19 -21.28 -25.40
C MET A 1 -10.62 -20.78 -25.24
N ARG A 2 -10.80 -19.47 -25.06
CA ARG A 2 -12.13 -18.81 -25.02
C ARG A 2 -12.52 -18.40 -26.43
N LYS A 3 -13.78 -18.60 -26.80
CA LYS A 3 -14.36 -18.16 -28.08
C LYS A 3 -15.50 -17.19 -27.80
N PHE A 4 -15.54 -16.09 -28.54
CA PHE A 4 -16.55 -15.06 -28.39
C PHE A 4 -17.52 -15.10 -29.57
N LYS A 5 -18.74 -14.57 -29.37
CA LYS A 5 -19.81 -14.58 -30.38
C LYS A 5 -19.41 -13.93 -31.71
N GLY A 6 -18.45 -12.98 -31.68
CA GLY A 6 -17.90 -12.33 -32.88
C GLY A 6 -16.79 -13.11 -33.61
N GLY A 7 -16.51 -14.36 -33.23
CA GLY A 7 -15.46 -15.20 -33.85
C GLY A 7 -14.05 -14.97 -33.30
N ALA A 8 -13.86 -13.96 -32.45
CA ALA A 8 -12.60 -13.74 -31.75
C ALA A 8 -12.28 -14.90 -30.80
N THR A 9 -10.99 -15.18 -30.61
CA THR A 9 -10.50 -16.15 -29.64
C THR A 9 -9.48 -15.51 -28.71
N ARG A 10 -9.43 -15.98 -27.46
CA ARG A 10 -8.39 -15.62 -26.48
C ARG A 10 -7.92 -16.87 -25.77
N ASP A 11 -6.71 -16.79 -25.24
CA ASP A 11 -6.17 -17.81 -24.36
C ASP A 11 -7.01 -17.94 -23.06
N THR A 12 -6.87 -19.07 -22.35
CA THR A 12 -7.51 -19.26 -21.03
C THR A 12 -6.91 -18.31 -19.99
N GLU A 13 -7.61 -18.14 -18.88
CA GLU A 13 -7.05 -17.46 -17.69
C GLU A 13 -6.33 -18.44 -16.75
N GLU A 14 -6.24 -19.71 -17.14
CA GLU A 14 -5.60 -20.75 -16.33
C GLU A 14 -4.10 -20.44 -16.17
N GLY A 15 -3.65 -20.39 -14.92
CA GLY A 15 -2.27 -20.04 -14.56
C GLY A 15 -1.93 -18.55 -14.65
N LYS A 16 -2.88 -17.67 -14.98
CA LYS A 16 -2.67 -16.22 -15.03
C LYS A 16 -3.10 -15.54 -13.74
N TYR A 17 -2.39 -14.48 -13.36
CA TYR A 17 -2.78 -13.64 -12.24
C TYR A 17 -3.87 -12.66 -12.67
N ASP A 18 -4.99 -12.66 -11.95
CA ASP A 18 -6.08 -11.70 -12.13
C ASP A 18 -5.83 -10.45 -11.28
N TYR A 19 -4.92 -9.59 -11.75
CA TYR A 19 -4.57 -8.37 -11.01
C TYR A 19 -5.77 -7.44 -10.78
N GLU A 20 -6.75 -7.43 -11.68
CA GLU A 20 -7.96 -6.60 -11.54
C GLU A 20 -8.87 -7.15 -10.44
N GLY A 21 -9.06 -8.47 -10.38
CA GLY A 21 -9.80 -9.12 -9.29
C GLY A 21 -9.08 -9.11 -7.94
N PHE A 22 -7.74 -9.04 -7.92
CA PHE A 22 -6.95 -9.07 -6.67
C PHE A 22 -6.71 -7.69 -6.05
N LEU A 23 -6.88 -6.62 -6.81
CA LEU A 23 -6.56 -5.26 -6.37
C LEU A 23 -7.80 -4.36 -6.43
N SER A 24 -8.04 -3.60 -5.35
CA SER A 24 -9.09 -2.59 -5.35
C SER A 24 -8.59 -1.28 -5.97
N PRO A 25 -9.22 -0.74 -7.04
CA PRO A 25 -8.80 0.52 -7.64
C PRO A 25 -8.88 1.69 -6.65
N LEU A 26 -9.84 1.67 -5.71
CA LEU A 26 -9.97 2.67 -4.65
C LEU A 26 -8.75 2.66 -3.71
N VAL A 27 -8.28 1.47 -3.34
CA VAL A 27 -7.09 1.32 -2.47
C VAL A 27 -5.84 1.78 -3.20
N ILE A 28 -5.70 1.44 -4.49
CA ILE A 28 -4.56 1.84 -5.31
C ILE A 28 -4.51 3.36 -5.50
N GLU A 29 -5.63 4.02 -5.78
CA GLU A 29 -5.70 5.47 -5.88
C GLU A 29 -5.35 6.15 -4.57
N ARG A 30 -5.91 5.68 -3.45
CA ARG A 30 -5.61 6.22 -2.11
C ARG A 30 -4.14 6.07 -1.73
N TYR A 31 -3.53 4.94 -2.09
CA TYR A 31 -2.10 4.69 -1.90
C TYR A 31 -1.23 5.56 -2.82
N ALA A 32 -1.63 5.79 -4.07
CA ALA A 32 -0.95 6.71 -4.97
C ALA A 32 -0.95 8.14 -4.43
N ALA A 33 -2.07 8.61 -3.89
CA ALA A 33 -2.16 9.91 -3.23
C ALA A 33 -1.22 10.00 -2.01
N TYR A 34 -1.18 8.95 -1.18
CA TYR A 34 -0.23 8.83 -0.08
C TYR A 34 1.22 8.96 -0.57
N MET A 35 1.60 8.20 -1.60
CA MET A 35 2.96 8.23 -2.14
C MET A 35 3.31 9.59 -2.74
N HIS A 36 2.37 10.24 -3.43
CA HIS A 36 2.54 11.56 -4.00
C HIS A 36 2.77 12.64 -2.93
N LYS A 37 2.04 12.55 -1.81
CA LYS A 37 2.26 13.42 -0.65
C LYS A 37 3.65 13.21 -0.05
N HIS A 38 4.09 11.97 0.13
CA HIS A 38 5.34 11.63 0.85
C HIS A 38 6.61 11.70 -0.01
N ARG A 39 6.49 11.89 -1.34
CA ARG A 39 7.67 12.19 -2.18
C ARG A 39 8.12 13.66 -2.09
N LYS A 40 7.29 14.56 -1.54
CA LYS A 40 7.68 15.95 -1.26
C LYS A 40 8.51 16.00 0.02
N GLN A 41 9.71 16.56 -0.07
CA GLN A 41 10.67 16.68 1.03
C GLN A 41 10.46 17.97 1.83
N ALA A 42 11.09 18.04 3.00
CA ALA A 42 11.03 19.21 3.87
C ALA A 42 11.64 20.48 3.23
N ASP A 43 12.62 20.31 2.34
CA ASP A 43 13.21 21.38 1.53
C ASP A 43 12.37 21.75 0.30
N GLY A 44 11.17 21.17 0.16
CA GLY A 44 10.26 21.39 -0.96
C GLY A 44 10.62 20.61 -2.23
N LYS A 45 11.77 19.91 -2.28
CA LYS A 45 12.14 19.10 -3.43
C LYS A 45 11.25 17.87 -3.56
N LEU A 46 11.11 17.41 -4.79
CA LEU A 46 10.26 16.28 -5.13
C LEU A 46 11.14 15.11 -5.53
N ARG A 47 11.06 14.02 -4.76
CA ARG A 47 11.74 12.76 -5.13
C ARG A 47 10.99 12.07 -6.27
N ASP A 48 11.74 11.34 -7.09
CA ASP A 48 11.17 10.42 -8.05
C ASP A 48 10.25 9.42 -7.33
N SER A 49 9.16 9.00 -8.00
CA SER A 49 8.12 8.16 -7.41
C SER A 49 8.61 6.79 -6.96
N ASP A 50 9.69 6.29 -7.56
CA ASP A 50 10.32 5.00 -7.32
C ASP A 50 11.54 5.10 -6.39
N ASN A 51 11.84 6.29 -5.82
CA ASN A 51 13.06 6.50 -5.04
C ASN A 51 13.22 5.52 -3.85
N TRP A 52 12.11 4.98 -3.32
CA TRP A 52 12.13 3.98 -2.27
C TRP A 52 12.76 2.64 -2.70
N GLN A 53 12.77 2.31 -4.00
CA GLN A 53 13.41 1.11 -4.55
C GLN A 53 14.94 1.19 -4.58
N LYS A 54 15.53 2.35 -4.21
CA LYS A 54 16.99 2.52 -4.07
C LYS A 54 17.55 1.81 -2.83
N GLY A 55 16.69 1.27 -1.98
CA GLY A 55 17.05 0.47 -0.82
C GLY A 55 16.79 1.19 0.49
N ILE A 56 16.07 0.54 1.40
CA ILE A 56 15.94 0.93 2.82
C ILE A 56 16.20 -0.34 3.66
N PRO A 57 17.00 -0.28 4.74
CA PRO A 57 17.27 -1.46 5.55
C PRO A 57 15.99 -2.11 6.08
N ILE A 58 15.90 -3.45 6.04
CA ILE A 58 14.71 -4.21 6.45
C ILE A 58 14.27 -3.87 7.88
N ILE A 59 15.23 -3.68 8.79
CA ILE A 59 14.95 -3.30 10.18
C ILE A 59 14.24 -1.93 10.30
N VAL A 60 14.50 -1.01 9.37
CA VAL A 60 13.84 0.30 9.32
C VAL A 60 12.39 0.15 8.87
N TYR A 61 12.13 -0.68 7.85
CA TYR A 61 10.77 -1.01 7.44
C TYR A 61 9.96 -1.63 8.58
N MET A 62 10.52 -2.62 9.29
CA MET A 62 9.82 -3.27 10.41
C MET A 62 9.51 -2.29 11.55
N LYS A 63 10.50 -1.49 11.97
CA LYS A 63 10.29 -0.48 13.02
C LYS A 63 9.24 0.56 12.61
N SER A 64 9.22 0.97 11.34
CA SER A 64 8.23 1.93 10.85
C SER A 64 6.84 1.31 10.75
N LYS A 65 6.74 0.09 10.21
CA LYS A 65 5.49 -0.65 10.11
C LYS A 65 4.83 -0.81 11.48
N TRP A 66 5.60 -1.15 12.52
CA TRP A 66 5.05 -1.30 13.87
C TRP A 66 4.38 -0.04 14.42
N ARG A 67 4.93 1.15 14.13
CA ARG A 67 4.33 2.42 14.56
C ARG A 67 2.98 2.67 13.89
N HIS A 68 2.88 2.40 12.59
CA HIS A 68 1.64 2.57 11.84
C HIS A 68 0.61 1.52 12.23
N PHE A 69 1.03 0.27 12.42
CA PHE A 69 0.19 -0.80 12.94
C PHE A 69 -0.39 -0.45 14.33
N PHE A 70 0.42 0.10 15.23
CA PHE A 70 -0.06 0.52 16.55
C PHE A 70 -1.15 1.59 16.45
N GLU A 71 -1.01 2.57 15.55
CA GLU A 71 -2.03 3.59 15.33
C GLU A 71 -3.31 2.98 14.72
N THR A 72 -3.18 2.13 13.70
CA THR A 72 -4.31 1.37 13.13
C THR A 72 -5.03 0.57 14.21
N TRP A 73 -4.30 -0.15 15.07
CA TRP A 73 -4.87 -0.94 16.15
C TRP A 73 -5.59 -0.05 17.18
N ARG A 74 -4.98 1.08 17.56
CA ARG A 74 -5.58 2.04 18.49
C ARG A 74 -6.89 2.61 17.95
N LEU A 75 -6.93 3.01 16.67
CA LEU A 75 -8.13 3.55 16.02
C LEU A 75 -9.22 2.48 15.86
N HIS A 76 -8.85 1.28 15.45
CA HIS A 76 -9.75 0.13 15.38
C HIS A 76 -10.41 -0.18 16.74
N ARG A 77 -9.66 -0.09 17.84
CA ARG A 77 -10.19 -0.29 19.19
C ARG A 77 -11.19 0.79 19.59
N LYS A 78 -11.00 2.05 19.18
CA LYS A 78 -11.97 3.12 19.42
C LYS A 78 -13.29 2.85 18.70
N GLU A 79 -13.20 2.44 17.43
CA GLU A 79 -14.37 2.11 16.60
C GLU A 79 -15.18 0.94 17.18
N ILE A 80 -14.52 -0.19 17.46
CA ILE A 80 -15.19 -1.38 18.04
C ILE A 80 -15.85 -1.07 19.38
N ALA A 81 -15.16 -0.32 20.24
CA ALA A 81 -15.68 -0.02 21.57
C ALA A 81 -16.82 1.03 21.54
N LYS A 82 -17.13 1.61 20.37
CA LYS A 82 -18.07 2.74 20.18
C LYS A 82 -17.82 3.89 21.16
N ILE A 83 -16.58 4.00 21.66
CA ILE A 83 -16.22 4.97 22.70
C ILE A 83 -16.24 6.39 22.11
N GLU A 84 -16.04 6.53 20.80
CA GLU A 84 -16.12 7.79 20.06
C GLU A 84 -16.83 7.56 18.72
N ILE A 85 -17.58 8.57 18.26
CA ILE A 85 -17.88 8.69 16.82
C ILE A 85 -16.52 8.88 16.15
N VAL A 86 -16.12 7.98 15.25
CA VAL A 86 -14.89 8.12 14.47
C VAL A 86 -14.97 9.47 13.75
N SER A 87 -14.11 10.41 14.14
CA SER A 87 -14.09 11.72 13.52
C SER A 87 -13.57 11.61 12.08
N GLU A 88 -13.87 12.59 11.24
CA GLU A 88 -13.31 12.64 9.88
C GLU A 88 -11.76 12.62 9.90
N GLU A 89 -11.17 13.22 10.93
CA GLU A 89 -9.72 13.19 11.17
C GLU A 89 -9.22 11.77 11.50
N ASP A 90 -9.94 11.03 12.37
CA ASP A 90 -9.59 9.64 12.68
C ASP A 90 -9.72 8.73 11.45
N SER A 91 -10.74 8.94 10.60
CA SER A 91 -10.87 8.24 9.32
C SER A 91 -9.69 8.51 8.39
N LYS A 92 -9.26 9.78 8.26
CA LYS A 92 -8.07 10.12 7.47
C LYS A 92 -6.80 9.50 8.04
N ARG A 93 -6.67 9.44 9.37
CA ARG A 93 -5.51 8.86 10.07
C ARG A 93 -5.41 7.36 9.91
N ILE A 94 -6.53 6.62 9.97
CA ILE A 94 -6.49 5.17 9.75
C ILE A 94 -6.08 4.87 8.30
N GLU A 95 -6.60 5.62 7.32
CA GLU A 95 -6.19 5.47 5.91
C GLU A 95 -4.71 5.77 5.68
N GLU A 96 -4.18 6.86 6.27
CA GLU A 96 -2.76 7.21 6.21
C GLU A 96 -1.89 6.11 6.83
N SER A 97 -2.32 5.56 7.97
CA SER A 97 -1.58 4.50 8.67
C SER A 97 -1.57 3.20 7.87
N LEU A 98 -2.70 2.79 7.30
CA LEU A 98 -2.80 1.63 6.42
C LEU A 98 -1.95 1.79 5.15
N CYS A 99 -1.95 2.98 4.53
CA CYS A 99 -1.07 3.26 3.39
C CYS A 99 0.41 3.18 3.77
N ALA A 100 0.78 3.68 4.94
CA ALA A 100 2.15 3.58 5.43
C ALA A 100 2.55 2.15 5.76
N GLU A 101 1.65 1.33 6.30
CA GLU A 101 1.86 -0.12 6.46
C GLU A 101 2.07 -0.81 5.12
N LEU A 102 1.27 -0.47 4.10
CA LEU A 102 1.41 -0.98 2.75
C LEU A 102 2.77 -0.61 2.14
N PHE A 103 3.19 0.66 2.27
CA PHE A 103 4.52 1.13 1.86
C PHE A 103 5.64 0.30 2.49
N ASN A 104 5.60 0.12 3.81
CA ASN A 104 6.64 -0.65 4.51
C ASN A 104 6.61 -2.13 4.14
N THR A 105 5.43 -2.70 3.88
CA THR A 105 5.28 -4.09 3.46
C THR A 105 5.87 -4.31 2.07
N MET A 106 5.52 -3.46 1.10
CA MET A 106 6.04 -3.56 -0.26
C MET A 106 7.53 -3.25 -0.32
N GLY A 107 7.99 -2.26 0.45
CA GLY A 107 9.41 -1.95 0.61
C GLY A 107 10.21 -3.15 1.12
N MET A 108 9.79 -3.72 2.24
CA MET A 108 10.45 -4.90 2.82
C MET A 108 10.43 -6.11 1.87
N LEU A 109 9.29 -6.37 1.22
CA LEU A 109 9.18 -7.45 0.24
C LEU A 109 10.07 -7.20 -0.98
N HIS A 110 10.19 -5.96 -1.44
CA HIS A 110 11.06 -5.58 -2.55
C HIS A 110 12.53 -5.89 -2.25
N GLU A 111 13.03 -5.56 -1.06
CA GLU A 111 14.43 -5.89 -0.70
C GLU A 111 14.65 -7.41 -0.67
N ILE A 112 13.73 -8.16 -0.05
CA ILE A 112 13.78 -9.63 0.01
C ILE A 112 13.81 -10.24 -1.39
N LEU A 113 12.90 -9.81 -2.28
CA LEU A 113 12.78 -10.36 -3.64
C LEU A 113 13.94 -9.96 -4.55
N THR A 114 14.59 -8.83 -4.29
CA THR A 114 15.75 -8.38 -5.08
C THR A 114 17.09 -8.86 -4.54
N GLY A 115 17.10 -9.56 -3.39
CA GLY A 115 18.33 -10.04 -2.75
C GLY A 115 19.24 -8.91 -2.28
N LYS A 116 18.71 -7.69 -2.12
CA LYS A 116 19.44 -6.53 -1.63
C LYS A 116 19.34 -6.45 -0.10
N ASP A 117 19.86 -7.45 0.59
CA ASP A 117 20.03 -7.34 2.04
C ASP A 117 21.09 -6.26 2.33
N LYS A 118 20.62 -5.07 2.75
CA LYS A 118 21.44 -4.02 3.36
C LYS A 118 21.11 -3.89 4.84
#